data_AF-A0A8H7TB55-F1
#
_entry.id   AF-A0A8H7TB55-F1
#
_cell.length_a   1.000
_cell.length_b   1.000
_cell.length_c   1.000
_cell.angle_alpha   90.00
_cell.angle_beta   90.00
_cell.angle_gamma   90.00
#
_symmetry.space_group_name_H-M   'P 1'
#
loop_
_entity.id
_entity.type
_entity.pdbx_description
1 polymer ?
#
loop_
_entity_poly.entity_id
_entity_poly.type
_entity_poly.pdbx_seq_one_letter_code
_entity_poly.pdbx_strand_id
1 'polypeptide(L)'
;MFATSGLETASPSSSPSPVEENLNLPDYAQKVLEDVELPVLILISHGHAPPLSPPPQLKFDVRNLPNPPKHIRDAYNGTSRRLQEWMVSDPAFGDRRDAVRTEIEEEMNRMTVEHEKNDVLKLGQDTQGKSDQLKEETPAGEDVSEKEPEDDGAVLGEADSSVEEADQDSFWTLRVGVSCAMGRHRSVAMVEELAKMSWPGWQVEVQHRDLNKKRGGGKKAGAKESRGTRGGGIPSHFEDD
;
A
#
# COMPACT_ATOMS: atom_id res chain seq x y z
N MET A 1 -57.78 -61.65 -31.25
CA MET A 1 -58.11 -60.53 -32.17
C MET A 1 -57.13 -59.41 -31.83
N PHE A 2 -56.04 -59.33 -32.59
CA PHE A 2 -55.74 -58.25 -33.55
C PHE A 2 -55.58 -56.88 -32.83
N ALA A 3 -54.38 -56.37 -32.52
CA ALA A 3 -53.14 -56.16 -33.29
C ALA A 3 -53.16 -54.89 -34.17
N THR A 4 -52.46 -53.84 -33.69
CA THR A 4 -51.95 -52.65 -34.41
C THR A 4 -50.67 -52.23 -33.68
N SER A 5 -49.48 -52.32 -34.28
CA SER A 5 -48.83 -51.23 -35.05
C SER A 5 -48.66 -49.95 -34.21
N GLY A 6 -47.47 -49.41 -33.91
CA GLY A 6 -46.11 -49.72 -34.36
C GLY A 6 -45.57 -48.62 -35.29
N LEU A 7 -44.72 -47.72 -34.76
CA LEU A 7 -43.66 -47.02 -35.50
C LEU A 7 -42.67 -46.32 -34.55
N GLU A 8 -41.38 -46.61 -34.68
CA GLU A 8 -40.31 -45.74 -34.21
C GLU A 8 -40.14 -44.58 -35.19
N THR A 9 -39.98 -43.35 -34.70
CA THR A 9 -39.33 -42.28 -35.49
C THR A 9 -38.34 -41.51 -34.62
N ALA A 10 -37.15 -41.32 -35.16
CA ALA A 10 -35.97 -40.84 -34.46
C ALA A 10 -36.03 -39.36 -34.03
N SER A 11 -35.10 -39.00 -33.15
CA SER A 11 -34.75 -37.63 -32.80
C SER A 11 -34.36 -36.80 -34.04
N PRO A 12 -34.69 -35.50 -34.05
CA PRO A 12 -33.83 -34.50 -34.67
C PRO A 12 -32.99 -33.81 -33.59
N SER A 13 -31.67 -33.93 -33.75
CA SER A 13 -30.64 -33.12 -33.09
C SER A 13 -31.02 -31.64 -33.04
N SER A 14 -31.14 -31.06 -31.84
CA SER A 14 -31.10 -29.61 -31.68
C SER A 14 -29.63 -29.19 -31.62
N SER A 15 -29.10 -28.76 -32.75
CA SER A 15 -27.68 -28.43 -32.91
C SER A 15 -27.29 -27.22 -32.06
N PRO A 16 -26.19 -27.27 -31.30
CA PRO A 16 -25.64 -26.09 -30.65
C PRO A 16 -25.07 -25.12 -31.69
N SER A 17 -25.22 -23.82 -31.42
CA SER A 17 -24.72 -22.73 -32.28
C SER A 17 -23.19 -22.78 -32.43
N PRO A 18 -22.63 -22.63 -33.65
CA PRO A 18 -21.19 -22.71 -33.89
C PRO A 18 -20.50 -21.36 -33.64
N VAL A 19 -20.62 -20.81 -32.44
CA VAL A 19 -19.93 -19.58 -32.00
C VAL A 19 -19.44 -19.62 -30.54
N GLU A 20 -19.19 -20.82 -30.01
CA GLU A 20 -18.17 -20.98 -28.95
C GLU A 20 -16.91 -21.57 -29.58
N GLU A 21 -16.35 -20.77 -30.49
CA GLU A 21 -14.97 -20.94 -30.92
C GLU A 21 -14.11 -20.84 -29.67
N ASN A 22 -13.53 -21.98 -29.26
CA ASN A 22 -12.57 -22.00 -28.18
C ASN A 22 -11.41 -21.11 -28.61
N LEU A 23 -11.38 -19.88 -28.09
CA LEU A 23 -10.23 -18.98 -28.10
C LEU A 23 -9.16 -19.57 -27.17
N ASN A 24 -8.68 -20.75 -27.54
CA ASN A 24 -7.49 -21.37 -27.01
C ASN A 24 -6.32 -20.53 -27.54
N LEU A 25 -6.09 -19.39 -26.87
CA LEU A 25 -5.00 -18.48 -27.19
C LEU A 25 -3.73 -19.31 -27.32
N PRO A 26 -2.98 -19.18 -28.43
CA PRO A 26 -1.77 -19.95 -28.62
C PRO A 26 -0.80 -19.72 -27.45
N ASP A 27 -0.01 -20.74 -27.10
CA ASP A 27 0.89 -20.76 -25.93
C ASP A 27 1.79 -19.50 -25.81
N TYR A 28 2.16 -18.87 -26.93
CA TYR A 28 2.90 -17.60 -26.93
C TYR A 28 2.07 -16.42 -26.38
N ALA A 29 0.77 -16.36 -26.65
CA ALA A 29 -0.13 -15.30 -26.19
C ALA A 29 -0.53 -15.49 -24.73
N GLN A 30 -0.45 -16.71 -24.20
CA GLN A 30 -0.61 -16.98 -22.77
C GLN A 30 0.62 -16.47 -22.01
N LYS A 31 1.84 -16.79 -22.48
CA LYS A 31 3.10 -16.29 -21.90
C LYS A 31 3.21 -14.76 -21.89
N VAL A 32 2.83 -14.10 -22.99
CA VAL A 32 2.81 -12.62 -23.07
C VAL A 32 1.87 -11.96 -22.05
N LEU A 33 0.90 -12.69 -21.48
CA LEU A 33 0.05 -12.19 -20.39
C LEU A 33 0.62 -12.49 -18.99
N GLU A 34 1.49 -13.51 -18.85
CA GLU A 34 2.13 -13.86 -17.58
C GLU A 34 3.29 -12.92 -17.24
N ASP A 35 3.94 -12.33 -18.24
CA ASP A 35 5.07 -11.39 -18.10
C ASP A 35 4.66 -9.90 -17.98
N VAL A 36 3.37 -9.59 -17.77
CA VAL A 36 2.91 -8.20 -17.58
C VAL A 36 3.15 -7.74 -16.14
N GLU A 37 4.26 -7.02 -15.93
CA GLU A 37 4.62 -6.42 -14.66
C GLU A 37 3.66 -5.27 -14.28
N LEU A 38 2.54 -5.61 -13.65
CA LEU A 38 1.54 -4.63 -13.21
C LEU A 38 2.06 -3.80 -12.02
N PRO A 39 1.79 -2.48 -12.00
CA PRO A 39 2.12 -1.63 -10.85
C PRO A 39 1.36 -2.03 -9.59
N VAL A 40 1.99 -1.80 -8.42
CA VAL A 40 1.45 -2.25 -7.13
C VAL A 40 0.92 -1.08 -6.29
N LEU A 41 -0.37 -1.13 -5.96
CA LEU A 41 -1.06 -0.25 -5.02
C LEU A 41 -1.01 -0.85 -3.62
N ILE A 42 -0.18 -0.29 -2.74
CA ILE A 42 0.00 -0.77 -1.36
C ILE A 42 -0.85 0.09 -0.41
N LEU A 43 -1.96 -0.46 0.07
CA LEU A 43 -2.88 0.18 1.01
C LEU A 43 -2.47 -0.16 2.46
N ILE A 44 -1.97 0.84 3.20
CA ILE A 44 -1.35 0.66 4.52
C ILE A 44 -2.22 1.28 5.61
N SER A 45 -2.82 0.45 6.48
CA SER A 45 -3.51 0.95 7.67
C SER A 45 -2.55 1.12 8.85
N HIS A 46 -2.65 2.27 9.53
CA HIS A 46 -1.79 2.56 10.69
C HIS A 46 -2.43 3.48 11.73
N GLY A 47 -1.75 3.59 12.88
CA GLY A 47 -1.96 4.59 13.91
C GLY A 47 -1.15 5.87 13.64
N HIS A 48 -1.68 7.01 14.06
CA HIS A 48 -1.10 8.34 13.84
C HIS A 48 0.36 8.51 14.29
N ALA A 49 0.78 7.78 15.33
CA ALA A 49 2.17 7.75 15.78
C ALA A 49 2.64 6.29 15.99
N PRO A 50 3.92 5.96 15.73
CA PRO A 50 4.90 6.77 14.97
C PRO A 50 4.44 6.97 13.50
N PRO A 51 5.11 7.82 12.70
CA PRO A 51 4.92 7.84 11.25
C PRO A 51 5.29 6.50 10.60
N LEU A 52 4.93 6.32 9.33
CA LEU A 52 5.40 5.20 8.51
C LEU A 52 6.82 5.46 7.99
N SER A 53 7.63 4.41 7.95
CA SER A 53 8.95 4.37 7.31
C SER A 53 8.99 3.12 6.41
N PRO A 54 9.28 3.25 5.10
CA PRO A 54 9.34 4.51 4.35
C PRO A 54 7.99 5.25 4.39
N PRO A 55 7.97 6.58 4.17
CA PRO A 55 6.72 7.33 4.09
C PRO A 55 5.88 6.85 2.89
N PRO A 56 4.54 6.87 2.99
CA PRO A 56 3.67 6.71 1.83
C PRO A 56 3.59 8.01 1.03
N GLN A 57 3.32 7.90 -0.28
CA GLN A 57 3.06 9.01 -1.18
C GLN A 57 1.77 9.74 -0.78
N LEU A 58 0.66 9.00 -0.63
CA LEU A 58 -0.62 9.54 -0.17
C LEU A 58 -0.85 9.28 1.32
N LYS A 59 -1.46 10.25 2.03
CA LYS A 59 -1.68 10.21 3.48
C LYS A 59 -3.07 10.69 3.84
N PHE A 60 -3.87 9.81 4.43
CA PHE A 60 -5.25 10.09 4.83
C PHE A 60 -5.43 9.97 6.34
N ASP A 61 -6.05 10.96 6.97
CA ASP A 61 -6.43 10.92 8.38
C ASP A 61 -7.94 10.70 8.51
N VAL A 62 -8.32 9.57 9.12
CA VAL A 62 -9.71 9.18 9.37
C VAL A 62 -10.11 9.29 10.85
N ARG A 63 -9.37 10.08 11.65
CA ARG A 63 -9.73 10.40 13.05
C ARG A 63 -11.02 11.19 13.19
N ASN A 64 -11.47 11.87 12.13
CA ASN A 64 -12.72 12.64 12.11
C ASN A 64 -13.97 11.76 11.88
N LEU A 65 -13.82 10.53 11.40
CA LEU A 65 -14.94 9.60 11.18
C LEU A 65 -15.51 9.08 12.51
N PRO A 66 -16.81 8.72 12.57
CA PRO A 66 -17.43 8.21 13.78
C PRO A 66 -16.66 7.05 14.43
N ASN A 67 -16.49 7.14 15.75
CA ASN A 67 -15.76 6.13 16.52
C ASN A 67 -16.72 4.99 16.94
N PRO A 68 -16.40 3.71 16.62
CA PRO A 68 -17.22 2.56 17.01
C PRO A 68 -17.55 2.53 18.51
N PRO A 69 -18.77 2.09 18.89
CA PRO A 69 -19.18 2.00 20.27
C PRO A 69 -18.27 1.03 21.04
N LYS A 70 -18.05 1.32 22.33
CA LYS A 70 -17.02 0.66 23.15
C LYS A 70 -17.06 -0.87 23.06
N HIS A 71 -18.25 -1.48 23.13
CA HIS A 71 -18.39 -2.94 23.10
C HIS A 71 -17.94 -3.56 21.76
N ILE A 72 -18.17 -2.89 20.62
CA ILE A 72 -17.64 -3.31 19.32
C ILE A 72 -16.12 -3.12 19.30
N ARG A 73 -15.64 -1.97 19.75
CA ARG A 73 -14.20 -1.60 19.72
C ARG A 73 -13.31 -2.49 20.61
N ASP A 74 -13.84 -2.97 21.72
CA ASP A 74 -13.12 -3.83 22.66
C ASP A 74 -13.09 -5.31 22.21
N ALA A 75 -14.12 -5.77 21.48
CA ALA A 75 -14.24 -7.14 20.97
C ALA A 75 -13.66 -7.34 19.56
N TYR A 76 -13.71 -6.32 18.70
CA TYR A 76 -13.42 -6.41 17.27
C TYR A 76 -12.35 -5.43 16.80
N ASN A 77 -11.79 -5.69 15.62
CA ASN A 77 -10.85 -4.86 14.87
C ASN A 77 -11.44 -4.50 13.48
N GLY A 78 -10.74 -3.71 12.67
CA GLY A 78 -11.24 -3.30 11.36
C GLY A 78 -11.44 -4.41 10.32
N THR A 79 -10.80 -5.57 10.48
CA THR A 79 -11.03 -6.73 9.59
C THR A 79 -12.26 -7.55 10.00
N SER A 80 -12.83 -7.29 11.18
CA SER A 80 -14.00 -8.00 11.68
C SER A 80 -15.27 -7.54 10.98
N ARG A 81 -16.00 -8.46 10.33
CA ARG A 81 -17.30 -8.20 9.66
C ARG A 81 -18.25 -7.33 10.49
N ARG A 82 -18.38 -7.61 11.80
CA ARG A 82 -19.29 -6.86 12.69
C ARG A 82 -18.90 -5.39 12.89
N LEU A 83 -17.61 -5.06 12.80
CA LEU A 83 -17.14 -3.67 12.82
C LEU A 83 -17.32 -3.02 11.45
N GLN A 84 -17.03 -3.74 10.38
CA GLN A 84 -17.22 -3.26 9.00
C GLN A 84 -18.67 -2.87 8.73
N GLU A 85 -19.64 -3.74 9.06
CA GLU A 85 -21.08 -3.45 8.96
C GLU A 85 -21.47 -2.18 9.73
N TRP A 86 -20.83 -1.90 10.88
CA TRP A 86 -21.08 -0.68 11.65
C TRP A 86 -20.47 0.56 10.98
N MET A 87 -19.23 0.48 10.48
CA MET A 87 -18.58 1.60 9.78
C MET A 87 -19.33 1.95 8.48
N VAL A 88 -19.69 0.95 7.68
CA VAL A 88 -20.40 1.13 6.39
C VAL A 88 -21.85 1.62 6.58
N SER A 89 -22.44 1.44 7.77
CA SER A 89 -23.77 1.99 8.06
C SER A 89 -23.80 3.53 8.24
N ASP A 90 -22.64 4.17 8.36
CA ASP A 90 -22.51 5.62 8.47
C ASP A 90 -22.20 6.27 7.10
N PRO A 91 -23.00 7.25 6.63
CA PRO A 91 -22.76 7.87 5.33
C PRO A 91 -21.43 8.62 5.26
N ALA A 92 -20.99 9.28 6.35
CA ALA A 92 -19.73 10.02 6.34
C ALA A 92 -18.49 9.12 6.19
N PHE A 93 -18.58 7.85 6.59
CA PHE A 93 -17.57 6.85 6.25
C PHE A 93 -17.57 6.51 4.75
N GLY A 94 -18.75 6.36 4.13
CA GLY A 94 -18.92 6.14 2.70
C GLY A 94 -18.38 7.31 1.87
N ASP A 95 -18.83 8.53 2.17
CA ASP A 95 -18.37 9.76 1.52
C ASP A 95 -16.84 9.91 1.60
N ARG A 96 -16.25 9.61 2.76
CA ARG A 96 -14.80 9.68 2.94
C ARG A 96 -14.05 8.58 2.20
N ARG A 97 -14.60 7.36 2.13
CA ARG A 97 -14.03 6.24 1.38
C ARG A 97 -13.98 6.60 -0.11
N ASP A 98 -15.05 7.17 -0.63
CA ASP A 98 -15.19 7.45 -2.05
C ASP A 98 -14.34 8.67 -2.46
N ALA A 99 -14.23 9.69 -1.61
CA ALA A 99 -13.25 10.78 -1.80
C ALA A 99 -11.80 10.28 -1.80
N VAL A 100 -11.43 9.44 -0.82
CA VAL A 100 -10.09 8.81 -0.76
C VAL A 100 -9.83 7.96 -2.00
N ARG A 101 -10.84 7.26 -2.51
CA ARG A 101 -10.73 6.48 -3.76
C ARG A 101 -10.38 7.39 -4.95
N THR A 102 -11.11 8.49 -5.14
CA THR A 102 -10.83 9.44 -6.24
C THR A 102 -9.41 9.99 -6.18
N GLU A 103 -8.93 10.41 -5.00
CA GLU A 103 -7.55 10.90 -4.83
C GLU A 103 -6.49 9.83 -5.19
N ILE A 104 -6.78 8.54 -4.94
CA ILE A 104 -5.88 7.43 -5.32
C ILE A 104 -5.97 7.17 -6.84
N GLU A 105 -7.15 7.18 -7.45
CA GLU A 105 -7.32 6.97 -8.90
C GLU A 105 -6.63 8.09 -9.73
N GLU A 106 -6.70 9.34 -9.27
CA GLU A 106 -5.99 10.48 -9.88
C GLU A 106 -4.46 10.31 -9.81
N GLU A 107 -3.94 9.88 -8.66
CA GLU A 107 -2.51 9.59 -8.43
C GLU A 107 -2.03 8.44 -9.31
N MET A 108 -2.78 7.33 -9.35
CA MET A 108 -2.48 6.16 -10.19
C MET A 108 -2.41 6.56 -11.67
N ASN A 109 -3.41 7.28 -12.17
CA ASN A 109 -3.43 7.71 -13.57
C ASN A 109 -2.25 8.64 -13.91
N ARG A 110 -1.87 9.55 -13.00
CA ARG A 110 -0.70 10.41 -13.22
C ARG A 110 0.59 9.58 -13.32
N MET A 111 0.79 8.63 -12.40
CA MET A 111 1.96 7.76 -12.41
C MET A 111 2.00 6.85 -13.65
N THR A 112 0.86 6.33 -14.12
CA THR A 112 0.79 5.56 -15.38
C THR A 112 1.28 6.41 -16.56
N VAL A 113 0.75 7.62 -16.72
CA VAL A 113 1.12 8.52 -17.82
C VAL A 113 2.60 8.96 -17.75
N GLU A 114 3.13 9.18 -16.54
CA GLU A 114 4.55 9.48 -16.33
C GLU A 114 5.43 8.27 -16.70
N HIS A 115 5.03 7.04 -16.36
CA HIS A 115 5.76 5.82 -16.73
C HIS A 115 5.77 5.59 -18.24
N GLU A 116 4.60 5.59 -18.89
CA GLU A 116 4.45 5.42 -20.34
C GLU A 116 5.30 6.44 -21.12
N LYS A 117 5.32 7.70 -20.67
CA LYS A 117 6.16 8.75 -21.27
C LYS A 117 7.65 8.46 -21.10
N ASN A 118 8.07 7.97 -19.94
CA ASN A 118 9.47 7.66 -19.67
C ASN A 118 9.95 6.45 -20.51
N ASP A 119 9.11 5.43 -20.70
CA ASP A 119 9.43 4.26 -21.53
C ASP A 119 9.63 4.66 -23.00
N VAL A 120 8.73 5.50 -23.54
CA VAL A 120 8.86 6.05 -24.91
C VAL A 120 10.15 6.86 -25.07
N LEU A 121 10.58 7.60 -24.05
CA LEU A 121 11.83 8.37 -24.08
C LEU A 121 13.08 7.48 -23.99
N LYS A 122 13.07 6.43 -23.16
CA LYS A 122 14.17 5.45 -23.05
C LYS A 122 14.40 4.75 -24.39
N LEU A 123 13.34 4.21 -25.01
CA LEU A 123 13.38 3.54 -26.31
C LEU A 123 13.95 4.41 -27.44
N GLY A 124 13.83 5.75 -27.35
CA GLY A 124 14.44 6.67 -28.30
C GLY A 124 15.97 6.79 -28.16
N GLN A 125 16.49 6.77 -26.93
CA GLN A 125 17.91 7.03 -26.63
C GLN A 125 18.83 5.88 -27.09
N ASP A 126 18.36 4.63 -27.02
CA ASP A 126 19.11 3.45 -27.46
C ASP A 126 19.41 3.44 -28.98
N THR A 127 18.65 4.21 -29.77
CA THR A 127 18.82 4.28 -31.23
C THR A 127 19.87 5.29 -31.69
N GLN A 128 20.32 6.20 -30.82
CA GLN A 128 21.16 7.34 -31.20
C GLN A 128 22.57 7.29 -30.59
N GLY A 129 23.14 6.08 -30.50
CA GLY A 129 24.46 5.77 -29.92
C GLY A 129 25.56 5.38 -30.93
N LYS A 130 25.55 5.91 -32.17
CA LYS A 130 26.57 5.56 -33.18
C LYS A 130 26.85 6.65 -34.22
N SER A 131 27.43 7.77 -33.82
CA SER A 131 28.00 8.77 -34.75
C SER A 131 29.31 9.38 -34.25
N ASP A 132 30.38 9.04 -34.98
CA ASP A 132 31.58 9.85 -35.25
C ASP A 132 32.39 10.46 -34.11
N GLN A 133 33.49 9.78 -33.77
CA GLN A 133 34.69 10.46 -33.25
C GLN A 133 35.50 11.03 -34.42
N LEU A 134 35.37 12.34 -34.68
CA LEU A 134 36.41 13.07 -35.40
C LEU A 134 37.58 13.33 -34.45
N LYS A 135 38.79 12.94 -34.86
CA LYS A 135 40.03 13.48 -34.30
C LYS A 135 40.35 14.80 -35.00
N GLU A 136 40.55 15.86 -34.24
CA GLU A 136 41.39 16.99 -34.66
C GLU A 136 42.64 17.05 -33.79
N GLU A 137 43.80 16.97 -34.43
CA GLU A 137 45.10 17.23 -33.84
C GLU A 137 45.55 18.62 -34.30
N THR A 138 46.03 19.48 -33.41
CA THR A 138 46.94 20.59 -33.75
C THR A 138 47.90 20.92 -32.58
N PRO A 139 49.08 21.50 -32.83
CA PRO A 139 50.26 21.28 -31.96
C PRO A 139 50.82 22.52 -31.21
N ALA A 140 51.81 22.24 -30.34
CA ALA A 140 52.90 23.08 -29.78
C ALA A 140 52.88 24.62 -30.02
N GLY A 141 52.99 25.46 -28.98
CA GLY A 141 54.27 25.87 -28.33
C GLY A 141 54.75 27.22 -28.93
N GLU A 142 55.33 28.21 -28.25
CA GLU A 142 55.90 28.43 -26.91
C GLU A 142 55.59 29.88 -26.44
N ASP A 143 55.69 30.22 -25.15
CA ASP A 143 56.55 31.33 -24.59
C ASP A 143 56.24 31.60 -23.09
N VAL A 144 57.18 32.22 -22.38
CA VAL A 144 57.30 32.28 -20.91
C VAL A 144 57.03 33.68 -20.34
N SER A 145 56.29 33.77 -19.23
CA SER A 145 56.56 34.79 -18.20
C SER A 145 56.04 34.42 -16.81
N GLU A 146 56.87 34.69 -15.82
CA GLU A 146 56.69 34.34 -14.41
C GLU A 146 55.84 35.38 -13.67
N LYS A 147 55.02 34.94 -12.70
CA LYS A 147 54.96 35.48 -11.31
C LYS A 147 53.88 34.81 -10.44
N GLU A 148 54.35 33.96 -9.54
CA GLU A 148 53.85 33.82 -8.16
C GLU A 148 54.16 35.13 -7.37
N PRO A 149 53.54 35.43 -6.19
CA PRO A 149 53.06 34.43 -5.24
C PRO A 149 51.75 34.72 -4.45
N GLU A 150 51.31 33.67 -3.75
CA GLU A 150 50.66 33.60 -2.42
C GLU A 150 49.53 34.60 -2.01
N ASP A 151 48.33 34.09 -1.70
CA ASP A 151 47.84 33.97 -0.30
C ASP A 151 46.49 33.22 -0.18
N ASP A 152 46.24 32.68 1.03
CA ASP A 152 45.02 32.04 1.55
C ASP A 152 44.52 30.78 0.79
N GLY A 153 43.47 30.13 1.31
CA GLY A 153 42.74 29.07 0.63
C GLY A 153 41.43 28.67 1.32
N ALA A 154 40.43 28.28 0.52
CA ALA A 154 39.28 27.50 0.98
C ALA A 154 38.85 26.54 -0.14
N VAL A 155 39.12 25.26 0.05
CA VAL A 155 38.83 24.22 -0.94
C VAL A 155 37.32 24.06 -1.10
N LEU A 156 36.83 24.24 -2.34
CA LEU A 156 35.50 23.81 -2.75
C LEU A 156 35.49 22.27 -2.82
N GLY A 157 35.09 21.64 -1.71
CA GLY A 157 34.99 20.19 -1.60
C GLY A 157 33.61 19.68 -2.01
N GLU A 158 33.52 19.25 -3.26
CA GLU A 158 32.79 18.08 -3.77
C GLU A 158 31.40 17.74 -3.22
N ALA A 159 30.43 17.62 -4.13
CA ALA A 159 29.09 17.16 -3.82
C ALA A 159 29.07 15.67 -3.45
N ASP A 160 28.86 15.34 -2.18
CA ASP A 160 28.41 14.00 -1.78
C ASP A 160 26.91 13.88 -2.06
N SER A 161 26.59 13.67 -3.34
CA SER A 161 25.29 13.18 -3.76
C SER A 161 25.21 11.69 -3.41
N SER A 162 25.02 11.38 -2.12
CA SER A 162 24.61 10.05 -1.66
C SER A 162 23.19 9.73 -2.18
N VAL A 163 23.11 9.42 -3.48
CA VAL A 163 21.98 8.73 -4.08
C VAL A 163 22.06 7.31 -3.55
N GLU A 164 21.15 6.94 -2.65
CA GLU A 164 20.99 5.53 -2.31
C GLU A 164 20.45 4.85 -3.58
N GLU A 165 21.35 4.10 -4.23
CA GLU A 165 21.07 3.21 -5.36
C GLU A 165 20.03 2.17 -4.92
N ALA A 166 18.75 2.54 -5.03
CA ALA A 166 17.66 1.59 -4.99
C ALA A 166 17.69 0.80 -6.30
N ASP A 167 18.01 -0.49 -6.20
CA ASP A 167 17.91 -1.47 -7.28
C ASP A 167 16.55 -1.32 -7.99
N GLN A 168 16.55 -0.73 -9.17
CA GLN A 168 15.38 -0.42 -9.98
C GLN A 168 15.06 -1.56 -10.94
N ASP A 169 14.88 -2.77 -10.40
CA ASP A 169 14.25 -3.88 -11.12
C ASP A 169 12.71 -3.81 -10.94
N SER A 170 12.13 -2.95 -11.78
CA SER A 170 10.89 -3.22 -12.55
C SER A 170 9.54 -3.44 -11.86
N PHE A 171 9.29 -2.94 -10.65
CA PHE A 171 7.91 -2.72 -10.18
C PHE A 171 7.72 -1.33 -9.57
N TRP A 172 7.01 -0.45 -10.27
CA TRP A 172 6.66 0.88 -9.75
C TRP A 172 5.43 0.78 -8.82
N THR A 173 5.54 1.41 -7.64
CA THR A 173 4.58 1.21 -6.54
C THR A 173 4.02 2.50 -5.97
N LEU A 174 2.72 2.51 -5.68
CA LEU A 174 2.01 3.59 -4.99
C LEU A 174 1.64 3.15 -3.58
N ARG A 175 2.23 3.78 -2.56
CA ARG A 175 1.96 3.47 -1.15
C ARG A 175 1.01 4.50 -0.57
N VAL A 176 -0.09 4.04 -0.01
CA VAL A 176 -1.17 4.86 0.54
C VAL A 176 -1.31 4.61 2.04
N GLY A 177 -1.04 5.62 2.87
CA GLY A 177 -1.18 5.51 4.32
C GLY A 177 -2.52 6.01 4.81
N VAL A 178 -3.34 5.14 5.41
CA VAL A 178 -4.58 5.52 6.11
C VAL A 178 -4.36 5.45 7.62
N SER A 179 -4.51 6.58 8.29
CA SER A 179 -4.20 6.76 9.70
C SER A 179 -5.45 6.96 10.57
N CYS A 180 -5.47 6.33 11.75
CA CYS A 180 -6.41 6.69 12.82
C CYS A 180 -5.67 6.77 14.16
N ALA A 181 -6.38 6.96 15.28
CA ALA A 181 -5.73 7.13 16.59
C ALA A 181 -4.78 5.97 16.99
N MET A 182 -5.17 4.71 16.75
CA MET A 182 -4.42 3.52 17.21
C MET A 182 -4.15 2.46 16.12
N GLY A 183 -4.59 2.66 14.88
CA GLY A 183 -4.35 1.72 13.78
C GLY A 183 -5.07 0.37 13.86
N ARG A 184 -6.18 0.26 14.61
CA ARG A 184 -6.88 -1.02 14.86
C ARG A 184 -8.33 -1.09 14.37
N HIS A 185 -8.95 0.04 14.06
CA HIS A 185 -10.40 0.15 13.81
C HIS A 185 -10.67 0.91 12.51
N ARG A 186 -10.86 2.24 12.58
CA ARG A 186 -11.29 3.08 11.45
C ARG A 186 -10.36 3.01 10.23
N SER A 187 -9.04 3.10 10.41
CA SER A 187 -8.10 3.01 9.28
C SER A 187 -8.03 1.63 8.65
N VAL A 188 -8.06 0.57 9.47
CA VAL A 188 -8.11 -0.82 9.01
C VAL A 188 -9.40 -1.06 8.22
N ALA A 189 -10.54 -0.61 8.74
CA ALA A 189 -11.84 -0.74 8.07
C ALA A 189 -11.87 -0.02 6.72
N MET A 190 -11.35 1.21 6.65
CA MET A 190 -11.26 1.96 5.40
C MET A 190 -10.35 1.29 4.37
N VAL A 191 -9.17 0.80 4.76
CA VAL A 191 -8.26 0.08 3.86
C VAL A 191 -8.88 -1.20 3.32
N GLU A 192 -9.54 -1.97 4.17
CA GLU A 192 -10.26 -3.19 3.79
C GLU A 192 -11.45 -2.91 2.84
N GLU A 193 -12.11 -1.76 2.97
CA GLU A 193 -13.17 -1.36 2.04
C GLU A 193 -12.63 -0.86 0.70
N LEU A 194 -11.53 -0.12 0.70
CA LEU A 194 -10.80 0.28 -0.52
C LEU A 194 -10.26 -0.94 -1.26
N ALA A 195 -9.73 -1.95 -0.56
CA ALA A 195 -9.20 -3.17 -1.16
C ALA A 195 -10.26 -4.05 -1.87
N LYS A 196 -11.56 -3.85 -1.59
CA LYS A 196 -12.67 -4.53 -2.27
C LYS A 196 -13.12 -3.82 -3.55
N MET A 197 -12.58 -2.64 -3.83
CA MET A 197 -12.91 -1.86 -5.02
C MET A 197 -12.13 -2.35 -6.25
N SER A 198 -12.60 -1.96 -7.42
CA SER A 198 -11.94 -2.21 -8.70
C SER A 198 -10.79 -1.22 -8.91
N TRP A 199 -9.56 -1.73 -9.03
CA TRP A 199 -8.35 -0.97 -9.35
C TRP A 199 -7.78 -1.51 -10.67
N PRO A 200 -8.29 -1.05 -11.83
CA PRO A 200 -7.95 -1.64 -13.12
C PRO A 200 -6.49 -1.38 -13.50
N GLY A 201 -5.79 -2.40 -14.00
CA GLY A 201 -4.38 -2.31 -14.41
C GLY A 201 -3.38 -2.25 -13.25
N TRP A 202 -3.79 -2.53 -12.02
CA TRP A 202 -2.94 -2.47 -10.83
C TRP A 202 -3.14 -3.68 -9.92
N GLN A 203 -2.04 -4.19 -9.34
CA GLN A 203 -2.09 -5.19 -8.28
C GLN A 203 -2.30 -4.50 -6.93
N VAL A 204 -3.21 -5.01 -6.09
CA VAL A 204 -3.50 -4.42 -4.78
C VAL A 204 -2.88 -5.25 -3.66
N GLU A 205 -2.08 -4.60 -2.80
CA GLU A 205 -1.55 -5.18 -1.57
C GLU A 205 -2.14 -4.48 -0.34
N VAL A 206 -2.47 -5.23 0.71
CA VAL A 206 -3.04 -4.70 1.96
C VAL A 206 -2.10 -4.96 3.13
N GLN A 207 -1.67 -3.89 3.80
CA GLN A 207 -0.77 -3.95 4.95
C GLN A 207 -1.41 -3.32 6.19
N HIS A 208 -1.31 -3.99 7.35
CA HIS A 208 -1.92 -3.54 8.61
C HIS A 208 -0.90 -3.45 9.75
N ARG A 209 -0.29 -2.27 9.94
CA ARG A 209 0.88 -2.09 10.82
C ARG A 209 0.65 -2.44 12.30
N ASP A 210 -0.55 -2.17 12.81
CA ASP A 210 -0.83 -2.16 14.25
C ASP A 210 -1.76 -3.29 14.74
N LEU A 211 -2.17 -4.22 13.86
CA LEU A 211 -3.04 -5.34 14.25
C LEU A 211 -2.28 -6.43 15.03
N ASN A 212 -1.06 -6.76 14.64
CA ASN A 212 -0.26 -7.85 15.22
C ASN A 212 0.40 -7.45 16.55
N LYS A 213 0.37 -6.16 16.91
CA LYS A 213 0.88 -5.66 18.20
C LYS A 213 -0.05 -6.13 19.31
N LYS A 214 0.40 -7.12 20.10
CA LYS A 214 -0.26 -7.52 21.35
C LYS A 214 -0.55 -6.26 22.16
N ARG A 215 -1.81 -6.07 22.59
CA ARG A 215 -2.21 -4.96 23.47
C ARG A 215 -1.17 -4.86 24.58
N GLY A 216 -0.55 -3.70 24.75
CA GLY A 216 0.51 -3.49 25.71
C GLY A 216 0.09 -4.02 27.07
N GLY A 217 0.59 -5.21 27.43
CA GLY A 217 0.33 -5.86 28.70
C GLY A 217 1.09 -5.10 29.74
N GLY A 218 0.52 -3.97 30.19
CA GLY A 218 1.13 -3.10 31.17
C GLY A 218 1.50 -3.96 32.37
N LYS A 219 2.81 -4.11 32.61
CA LYS A 219 3.35 -4.78 33.79
C LYS A 219 2.85 -4.01 35.01
N LYS A 220 1.69 -4.39 35.56
CA LYS A 220 1.34 -4.15 36.96
C LYS A 220 2.17 -5.09 37.85
N ALA A 221 3.49 -5.04 37.68
CA ALA A 221 4.47 -5.49 38.66
C ALA A 221 4.60 -4.40 39.73
N GLY A 222 3.47 -4.08 40.37
CA GLY A 222 3.37 -3.15 41.49
C GLY A 222 2.95 -3.96 42.70
N ALA A 223 3.92 -4.42 43.48
CA ALA A 223 3.66 -5.25 44.64
C ALA A 223 2.76 -4.53 45.65
N LYS A 224 1.62 -5.15 45.99
CA LYS A 224 1.05 -5.00 47.33
C LYS A 224 1.41 -6.24 48.12
N GLU A 225 2.58 -6.14 48.73
CA GLU A 225 3.14 -7.04 49.72
C GLU A 225 2.09 -7.34 50.80
N SER A 226 1.69 -8.62 50.91
CA SER A 226 0.71 -9.08 51.89
C SER A 226 1.34 -9.18 53.28
N ARG A 227 1.45 -8.06 54.00
CA ARG A 227 1.82 -8.06 55.43
C ARG A 227 0.60 -8.38 56.29
N GLY A 228 0.41 -9.67 56.58
CA GLY A 228 -0.26 -10.09 57.82
C GLY A 228 0.66 -9.89 59.03
N THR A 229 0.14 -10.13 60.26
CA THR A 229 0.78 -9.86 61.58
C THR A 229 0.58 -8.39 62.02
N ARG A 230 0.02 -7.98 63.18
CA ARG A 230 -0.60 -8.56 64.41
C ARG A 230 -1.83 -7.65 64.71
N GLY A 231 -2.86 -7.96 65.50
CA GLY A 231 -2.96 -8.76 66.71
C GLY A 231 -3.19 -7.86 67.94
N GLY A 232 -4.42 -7.83 68.48
CA GLY A 232 -4.77 -7.33 69.82
C GLY A 232 -5.21 -5.85 69.95
N GLY A 233 -6.23 -5.62 70.79
CA GLY A 233 -6.55 -4.29 71.36
C GLY A 233 -7.98 -3.77 71.18
N ILE A 234 -8.91 -4.20 72.05
CA ILE A 234 -10.12 -3.42 72.38
C ILE A 234 -9.75 -2.48 73.53
N PRO A 235 -10.11 -1.19 73.47
CA PRO A 235 -10.36 -0.40 74.67
C PRO A 235 -11.81 0.12 74.72
N SER A 236 -12.43 -0.06 75.87
CA SER A 236 -13.72 0.53 76.25
C SER A 236 -13.51 1.80 77.09
N HIS A 237 -14.02 2.94 76.63
CA HIS A 237 -14.28 4.19 77.37
C HIS A 237 -15.15 5.04 76.40
N PHE A 238 -16.43 5.34 76.64
CA PHE A 238 -17.05 6.13 77.71
C PHE A 238 -16.45 7.54 77.84
N GLU A 239 -17.17 8.57 77.40
CA GLU A 239 -17.18 9.90 78.03
C GLU A 239 -18.35 10.73 77.45
N ASP A 240 -18.93 11.56 78.31
CA ASP A 240 -20.13 12.38 78.10
C ASP A 240 -19.89 13.63 77.22
N ASP A 241 -20.92 14.02 76.45
CA ASP A 241 -21.50 15.38 76.42
C ASP A 241 -22.95 15.31 75.91
#